data_AF-A0A0Q6N7D3-F1
#
_entry.id   AF-A0A0Q6N7D3-F1
#
_cell.length_a   1.000
_cell.length_b   1.000
_cell.length_c   1.000
_cell.angle_alpha   90.00
_cell.angle_beta   90.00
_cell.angle_gamma   90.00
#
_symmetry.space_group_name_H-M   'P 1'
#
loop_
_entity.id
_entity.type
_entity.pdbx_description
1 polymer ?
#
loop_
_entity_poly.entity_id
_entity_poly.type
_entity_poly.pdbx_seq_one_letter_code
_entity_poly.pdbx_strand_id
1 'polypeptide(L)'
;MNAGFAIGWRTVAHFSADPLPEDWRDRLAHRLGRRPRRVGLWTELAMYGARCCLDAAGEGALPTGARLRVSSMRGAWGATHAGLAQLDAGALMPFTFMQGQPALMLAEVGRCLEWQGDASFALCRDPGQLVRLSRLGVGGAGLLFGVVEEERNGEKPRSEWWRLVPA
;
A
#
# COMPACT_ATOMS: atom_id res chain seq x y z
N MET A 1 -27.15 -20.82 3.81
CA MET A 1 -27.38 -19.67 2.91
C MET A 1 -26.12 -18.81 3.00
N ASN A 2 -25.31 -18.51 1.98
CA ASN A 2 -25.47 -18.50 0.53
C ASN A 2 -24.32 -19.24 -0.15
N ALA A 3 -24.62 -19.95 -1.23
CA ALA A 3 -23.66 -20.40 -2.22
C ALA A 3 -23.03 -19.15 -2.86
N GLY A 4 -21.79 -18.84 -2.50
CA GLY A 4 -21.04 -17.76 -3.14
C GLY A 4 -20.68 -18.20 -4.54
N PHE A 5 -21.42 -17.71 -5.54
CA PHE A 5 -20.95 -17.72 -6.92
C PHE A 5 -19.52 -17.18 -6.92
N ALA A 6 -18.59 -17.90 -7.54
CA ALA A 6 -17.24 -17.42 -7.78
C ALA A 6 -17.36 -16.21 -8.70
N ILE A 7 -17.52 -15.03 -8.12
CA ILE A 7 -17.52 -13.77 -8.84
C ILE A 7 -16.17 -13.72 -9.57
N GLY A 8 -16.22 -13.74 -10.89
CA GLY A 8 -15.05 -13.47 -11.73
C GLY A 8 -14.50 -12.10 -11.39
N TRP A 9 -13.19 -11.92 -11.47
CA TRP A 9 -12.57 -10.62 -11.23
C TRP A 9 -12.04 -10.07 -12.54
N ARG A 10 -12.29 -8.78 -12.77
CA ARG A 10 -11.67 -8.02 -13.85
C ARG A 10 -10.64 -7.08 -13.28
N THR A 11 -9.43 -7.12 -13.85
CA THR A 11 -8.40 -6.11 -13.59
C THR A 11 -8.74 -4.87 -14.38
N VAL A 12 -9.02 -3.78 -13.68
CA VAL A 12 -9.24 -2.44 -14.27
C VAL A 12 -7.90 -1.78 -14.58
N ALA A 13 -6.94 -1.91 -13.64
CA ALA A 13 -5.59 -1.42 -13.81
C ALA A 13 -4.60 -2.29 -13.04
N HIS A 14 -3.38 -2.33 -13.55
CA HIS A 14 -2.21 -2.88 -12.89
C HIS A 14 -1.07 -1.89 -13.04
N PHE A 15 -0.35 -1.65 -11.95
CA PHE A 15 0.81 -0.78 -11.94
C PHE A 15 1.94 -1.47 -11.20
N SER A 16 3.15 -1.40 -11.74
CA SER A 16 4.36 -1.91 -11.09
C SER A 16 5.49 -0.89 -11.23
N ALA A 17 6.13 -0.56 -10.12
CA ALA A 17 7.35 0.23 -10.05
C ALA A 17 8.48 -0.65 -9.51
N ASP A 18 9.17 -1.32 -10.43
CA ASP A 18 10.39 -2.11 -10.22
C ASP A 18 11.20 -2.15 -11.53
N PRO A 19 12.26 -1.32 -11.69
CA PRO A 19 12.74 -0.33 -10.71
C PRO A 19 11.82 0.89 -10.57
N LEU A 20 11.94 1.62 -9.47
CA LEU A 20 11.31 2.94 -9.33
C LEU A 20 11.99 3.98 -10.24
N PRO A 21 11.23 4.87 -10.91
CA PRO A 21 11.79 6.03 -11.60
C PRO A 21 12.56 6.92 -10.64
N GLU A 22 13.68 7.51 -11.06
CA GLU A 22 14.54 8.34 -10.17
C GLU A 22 13.79 9.50 -9.51
N ASP A 23 12.82 10.09 -10.22
CA ASP A 23 12.01 11.24 -9.82
C ASP A 23 10.68 10.85 -9.14
N TRP A 24 10.50 9.59 -8.73
CA TRP A 24 9.21 9.09 -8.21
C TRP A 24 8.67 9.90 -7.02
N ARG A 25 9.56 10.39 -6.14
CA ARG A 25 9.18 11.24 -4.99
C ARG A 25 8.69 12.62 -5.43
N ASP A 26 9.28 13.18 -6.47
CA ASP A 26 8.88 14.49 -6.99
C ASP A 26 7.55 14.37 -7.73
N ARG A 27 7.35 13.27 -8.48
CA ARG A 27 6.04 12.94 -9.05
C ARG A 27 4.96 12.79 -7.98
N LEU A 28 5.25 12.07 -6.89
CA LEU A 28 4.34 11.92 -5.77
C LEU A 28 4.03 13.29 -5.13
N ALA A 29 5.05 14.10 -4.87
CA ALA A 29 4.86 15.43 -4.27
C ALA A 29 4.03 16.37 -5.15
N HIS A 30 4.28 16.35 -6.46
CA HIS A 30 3.50 17.10 -7.44
C HIS A 30 2.02 16.68 -7.42
N ARG A 31 1.75 15.36 -7.44
CA ARG A 31 0.38 14.81 -7.37
C ARG A 31 -0.35 15.17 -6.09
N LEU A 32 0.36 15.17 -4.96
CA LEU A 32 -0.21 15.50 -3.66
C LEU A 32 -0.34 17.02 -3.40
N GLY A 33 0.25 17.86 -4.26
CA GLY A 33 0.43 19.29 -4.01
C GLY A 33 1.36 19.60 -2.82
N ARG A 34 2.01 18.58 -2.24
CA ARG A 34 2.92 18.69 -1.09
C ARG A 34 3.82 17.47 -0.98
N ARG A 35 5.00 17.63 -0.39
CA ARG A 35 5.84 16.50 0.01
C ARG A 35 5.23 15.81 1.25
N PRO A 36 5.07 14.46 1.25
CA PRO A 36 4.77 13.72 2.46
C PRO A 36 5.78 14.04 3.57
N ARG A 37 5.33 14.12 4.83
CA ARG A 37 6.19 14.41 5.99
C ARG A 37 5.91 13.39 7.08
N ARG A 38 6.98 12.89 7.71
CA ARG A 38 6.92 11.97 8.87
C ARG A 38 6.28 10.60 8.60
N VAL A 39 6.16 10.16 7.35
CA VAL A 39 5.49 8.90 6.98
C VAL A 39 6.44 7.71 6.72
N GLY A 40 7.71 7.98 6.42
CA GLY A 40 8.72 6.95 6.12
C GLY A 40 8.67 6.45 4.66
N LEU A 41 9.78 5.86 4.19
CA LEU A 41 9.94 5.39 2.81
C LEU A 41 8.89 4.35 2.41
N TRP A 42 8.63 3.35 3.25
CA TRP A 42 7.64 2.32 2.97
C TRP A 42 6.25 2.89 2.68
N THR A 43 5.82 3.90 3.46
CA THR A 43 4.56 4.61 3.23
C THR A 43 4.58 5.42 1.94
N GLU A 44 5.67 6.13 1.64
CA GLU A 44 5.80 6.87 0.37
C GLU A 44 5.71 5.94 -0.85
N LEU A 45 6.33 4.75 -0.79
CA LEU A 45 6.24 3.73 -1.84
C LEU A 45 4.79 3.26 -2.04
N ALA A 46 4.07 3.03 -0.95
CA ALA A 46 2.68 2.63 -0.99
C ALA A 46 1.79 3.73 -1.60
N MET A 47 1.97 4.97 -1.16
CA MET A 47 1.24 6.13 -1.70
C MET A 47 1.50 6.31 -3.20
N TYR A 48 2.77 6.22 -3.63
CA TYR A 48 3.15 6.36 -5.04
C TYR A 48 2.49 5.30 -5.91
N GLY A 49 2.68 4.02 -5.58
CA GLY A 49 2.16 2.93 -6.40
C GLY A 49 0.63 2.88 -6.43
N ALA A 50 -0.02 3.11 -5.29
CA ALA A 50 -1.49 3.15 -5.21
C ALA A 50 -2.06 4.29 -6.07
N ARG A 51 -1.47 5.49 -5.99
CA ARG A 51 -1.89 6.64 -6.78
C ARG A 51 -1.70 6.40 -8.28
N CYS A 52 -0.55 5.84 -8.68
CA CYS A 52 -0.30 5.51 -10.08
C CYS A 52 -1.27 4.42 -10.59
N CYS A 53 -1.65 3.46 -9.76
CA CYS A 53 -2.65 2.45 -10.12
C CYS A 53 -4.03 3.07 -10.35
N LEU A 54 -4.47 4.01 -9.51
CA LEU A 54 -5.72 4.74 -9.73
C LEU A 54 -5.68 5.64 -10.95
N ASP A 55 -4.57 6.35 -11.17
CA ASP A 55 -4.37 7.16 -12.38
C ASP A 55 -4.49 6.26 -13.63
N ALA A 56 -3.90 5.06 -13.61
CA ALA A 56 -4.02 4.08 -14.70
C ALA A 56 -5.44 3.51 -14.86
N ALA A 57 -6.23 3.48 -13.78
CA ALA A 57 -7.65 3.11 -13.81
C ALA A 57 -8.56 4.26 -14.29
N GLY A 58 -8.02 5.48 -14.46
CA GLY A 58 -8.81 6.69 -14.71
C GLY A 58 -9.62 7.15 -13.50
N GLU A 59 -9.29 6.70 -12.30
CA GLU A 59 -10.00 7.01 -11.06
C GLU A 59 -9.29 8.17 -10.33
N GLY A 60 -9.98 9.30 -10.14
CA GLY A 60 -9.45 10.46 -9.41
C GLY A 60 -9.29 10.20 -7.90
N ALA A 61 -10.14 9.34 -7.34
CA ALA A 61 -10.16 8.89 -5.96
C ALA A 61 -10.60 7.42 -5.91
N LEU A 62 -10.22 6.67 -4.87
CA LEU A 62 -10.71 5.30 -4.72
C LEU A 62 -12.21 5.34 -4.36
N PRO A 63 -13.10 4.52 -4.96
CA PRO A 63 -14.51 4.54 -4.63
C PRO A 63 -14.77 4.18 -3.15
N THR A 64 -15.68 4.87 -2.48
CA THR A 64 -15.96 4.69 -1.03
C THR A 64 -16.25 3.25 -0.62
N GLY A 65 -16.92 2.47 -1.47
CA GLY A 65 -17.22 1.06 -1.19
C GLY A 65 -16.09 0.08 -1.50
N ALA A 66 -14.99 0.54 -2.11
CA ALA A 66 -13.87 -0.32 -2.45
C ALA A 66 -13.04 -0.62 -1.20
N ARG A 67 -12.48 -1.83 -1.12
CA ARG A 67 -11.57 -2.21 -0.04
C ARG A 67 -10.13 -1.87 -0.43
N LEU A 68 -9.32 -1.50 0.56
CA LEU A 68 -7.87 -1.35 0.42
C LEU A 68 -7.18 -2.53 1.12
N ARG A 69 -6.29 -3.23 0.43
CA ARG A 69 -5.50 -4.33 1.01
C ARG A 69 -4.05 -4.16 0.63
N VAL A 70 -3.16 -4.23 1.60
CA VAL A 70 -1.72 -4.12 1.36
C VAL A 70 -1.02 -5.32 1.98
N SER A 71 -0.02 -5.84 1.29
CA SER A 71 0.87 -6.88 1.79
C SER A 71 2.31 -6.47 1.64
N SER A 72 3.14 -6.99 2.54
CA SER A 72 4.58 -6.83 2.49
C SER A 72 5.24 -7.98 3.23
N MET A 73 6.33 -8.48 2.66
CA MET A 73 7.20 -9.47 3.29
C MET A 73 8.31 -8.81 4.11
N ARG A 74 8.69 -7.56 3.79
CA ARG A 74 9.77 -6.82 4.45
C ARG A 74 9.24 -5.76 5.44
N GLY A 75 8.04 -5.25 5.21
CA GLY A 75 7.42 -4.16 5.97
C GLY A 75 8.24 -2.87 5.91
N ALA A 76 8.05 -2.02 6.91
CA ALA A 76 8.85 -0.81 7.16
C ALA A 76 10.21 -1.18 7.77
N TRP A 77 11.03 -1.90 7.02
CA TRP A 77 12.35 -2.38 7.41
C TRP A 77 13.24 -1.24 7.94
N GLY A 78 13.32 -0.12 7.21
CA GLY A 78 14.18 1.01 7.54
C GLY A 78 13.78 1.66 8.88
N ALA A 79 12.49 1.91 9.07
CA ALA A 79 11.97 2.46 10.31
C ALA A 79 12.15 1.48 11.49
N THR A 80 11.95 0.19 11.27
CA THR A 80 12.14 -0.84 12.31
C THR A 80 13.59 -0.87 12.78
N HIS A 81 14.54 -0.91 11.84
CA HIS A 81 15.97 -0.95 12.17
C HIS A 81 16.45 0.35 12.82
N ALA A 82 16.00 1.51 12.34
CA ALA A 82 16.29 2.80 12.97
C ALA A 82 15.74 2.87 14.40
N GLY A 83 14.56 2.30 14.64
CA GLY A 83 13.97 2.20 15.96
C GLY A 83 14.84 1.36 16.90
N LEU A 84 15.25 0.17 16.48
CA LEU A 84 16.14 -0.66 17.31
C LEU A 84 17.44 0.07 17.69
N ALA A 85 18.07 0.77 16.74
CA ALA A 85 19.28 1.55 17.03
C ALA A 85 19.02 2.71 18.01
N GLN A 86 17.86 3.37 17.93
CA GLN A 86 17.46 4.42 18.86
C GLN A 86 17.17 3.86 20.26
N LEU A 87 16.56 2.66 20.34
CA LEU A 87 16.34 1.96 21.60
C LEU A 87 17.66 1.63 22.29
N ASP A 88 18.62 1.08 21.55
CA ASP A 88 19.96 0.76 22.07
C ASP A 88 20.70 2.01 22.56
N ALA A 89 20.46 3.16 21.92
CA ALA A 89 21.00 4.46 22.31
C ALA A 89 20.22 5.16 23.45
N GLY A 90 19.15 4.54 23.98
CA GLY A 90 18.31 5.13 25.03
C GLY A 90 17.47 6.34 24.58
N ALA A 91 17.22 6.50 23.28
CA ALA A 91 16.46 7.61 22.72
C ALA A 91 14.95 7.32 22.63
N LEU A 92 14.13 8.37 22.74
CA LEU A 92 12.69 8.29 22.45
C LEU A 92 12.44 8.16 20.94
N MET A 93 11.41 7.39 20.56
CA MET A 93 11.17 7.00 19.17
C MET A 93 9.75 7.25 18.64
N PRO A 94 9.05 8.36 18.95
CA PRO A 94 7.64 8.51 18.60
C PRO A 94 7.41 8.47 17.07
N PHE A 95 8.26 9.11 16.27
CA PHE A 95 8.10 9.14 14.81
C PHE A 95 8.57 7.84 14.16
N THR A 96 9.73 7.32 14.55
CA THR A 96 10.27 6.08 14.00
C THR A 96 9.35 4.89 14.28
N PHE A 97 8.81 4.81 15.49
CA PHE A 97 7.81 3.81 15.85
C PHE A 97 6.57 3.91 14.96
N MET A 98 6.03 5.12 14.78
CA MET A 98 4.85 5.37 13.95
C MET A 98 5.10 5.00 12.48
N GLN A 99 6.28 5.34 11.94
CA GLN A 99 6.68 4.98 10.57
C GLN A 99 6.79 3.47 10.36
N GLY A 100 7.01 2.71 11.43
CA GLY A 100 6.99 1.25 11.41
C GLY A 100 5.60 0.62 11.31
N GLN A 101 4.52 1.39 11.56
CA GLN A 101 3.17 0.83 11.70
C GLN A 101 2.44 0.71 10.35
N PRO A 102 1.93 -0.48 9.99
CA PRO A 102 1.02 -0.64 8.86
C PRO A 102 -0.21 0.26 8.94
N ALA A 103 -0.70 0.54 10.15
CA ALA A 103 -1.84 1.43 10.35
C ALA A 103 -1.57 2.87 9.88
N LEU A 104 -0.36 3.40 10.11
CA LEU A 104 0.03 4.71 9.58
C LEU A 104 0.08 4.67 8.04
N MET A 105 0.69 3.63 7.48
CA MET A 105 0.77 3.47 6.03
C MET A 105 -0.63 3.43 5.39
N LEU A 106 -1.57 2.65 5.95
CA LEU A 106 -2.94 2.57 5.44
C LEU A 106 -3.68 3.91 5.55
N ALA A 107 -3.51 4.63 6.66
CA ALA A 107 -4.13 5.94 6.86
C ALA A 107 -3.62 6.98 5.84
N GLU A 108 -2.31 7.01 5.60
CA GLU A 108 -1.71 7.93 4.63
C GLU A 108 -2.02 7.57 3.18
N VAL A 109 -2.12 6.28 2.86
CA VAL A 109 -2.62 5.83 1.55
C VAL A 109 -4.09 6.25 1.39
N GLY A 110 -4.96 6.00 2.37
CA GLY A 110 -6.35 6.45 2.30
C GLY A 110 -6.47 7.95 2.05
N ARG A 111 -5.70 8.75 2.79
CA ARG A 111 -5.60 10.21 2.58
C ARG A 111 -5.04 10.59 1.21
N CYS A 112 -4.07 9.83 0.67
CA CYS A 112 -3.50 10.03 -0.67
C CYS A 112 -4.51 9.78 -1.79
N LEU A 113 -5.48 8.89 -1.55
CA LEU A 113 -6.48 8.47 -2.54
C LEU A 113 -7.84 9.15 -2.32
N GLU A 114 -7.92 10.16 -1.45
CA GLU A 114 -9.15 10.85 -1.04
C GLU A 114 -10.25 9.89 -0.58
N TRP A 115 -9.84 8.83 0.10
CA TRP A 115 -10.69 7.68 0.39
C TRP A 115 -10.80 7.40 1.88
N GLN A 116 -11.99 6.92 2.26
CA GLN A 116 -12.33 6.46 3.59
C GLN A 116 -13.06 5.12 3.46
N GLY A 117 -12.68 4.12 4.25
CA GLY A 117 -13.30 2.81 4.21
C GLY A 117 -12.48 1.77 4.95
N ASP A 118 -12.69 0.50 4.60
CA ASP A 118 -11.96 -0.62 5.20
C ASP A 118 -10.66 -0.89 4.46
N ALA A 119 -9.58 -0.69 5.21
CA ALA A 119 -8.22 -0.99 4.83
C ALA A 119 -7.64 -2.07 5.74
N SER A 120 -6.88 -3.00 5.19
CA SER A 120 -6.14 -3.97 6.02
C SER A 120 -4.76 -4.27 5.46
N PHE A 121 -3.87 -4.67 6.36
CA PHE A 121 -2.55 -5.17 6.04
C PHE A 121 -2.52 -6.68 6.27
N ALA A 122 -1.89 -7.44 5.37
CA ALA A 122 -1.71 -8.87 5.49
C ALA A 122 -0.24 -9.24 5.34
N LEU A 123 0.27 -10.08 6.24
CA LEU A 123 1.52 -10.81 6.05
C LEU A 123 1.17 -12.21 5.57
N CYS A 124 1.48 -12.53 4.31
CA CYS A 124 1.19 -13.84 3.74
C CYS A 124 2.25 -14.26 2.74
N ARG A 125 2.87 -15.43 2.99
CA ARG A 125 3.92 -16.02 2.12
C ARG A 125 3.35 -16.78 0.93
N ASP A 126 2.14 -17.31 1.07
CA ASP A 126 1.45 -18.03 0.00
C ASP A 126 0.69 -17.02 -0.86
N PRO A 127 1.06 -16.83 -2.16
CA PRO A 127 0.38 -15.88 -3.04
C PRO A 127 -1.10 -16.21 -3.26
N GLY A 128 -1.45 -17.49 -3.32
CA GLY A 128 -2.83 -17.96 -3.46
C GLY A 128 -3.67 -17.62 -2.22
N GLN A 129 -3.13 -17.81 -1.02
CA GLN A 129 -3.79 -17.36 0.21
C GLN A 129 -3.90 -15.84 0.28
N LEU A 130 -2.87 -15.12 -0.12
CA LEU A 130 -2.86 -13.67 -0.10
C LEU A 130 -4.00 -13.11 -0.95
N VAL A 131 -4.17 -13.63 -2.17
CA VAL A 131 -5.29 -13.24 -3.05
C VAL A 131 -6.65 -13.59 -2.41
N ARG A 132 -6.77 -14.74 -1.74
CA ARG A 132 -8.01 -15.12 -1.04
C ARG A 132 -8.33 -14.14 0.10
N LEU A 133 -7.36 -13.84 0.95
CA LEU A 133 -7.53 -12.91 2.09
C LEU A 133 -7.88 -11.50 1.62
N SER A 134 -7.22 -11.01 0.57
CA SER A 134 -7.48 -9.67 0.03
C SER A 134 -8.90 -9.50 -0.52
N ARG A 135 -9.56 -10.59 -0.93
CA ARG A 135 -10.94 -10.55 -1.47
C ARG A 135 -12.03 -10.59 -0.39
N LEU A 136 -11.69 -10.86 0.87
CA LEU A 136 -12.67 -10.96 1.94
C LEU A 136 -13.39 -9.63 2.17
N GLY A 137 -14.73 -9.70 2.16
CA GLY A 137 -15.61 -8.54 2.41
C GLY A 137 -15.67 -7.53 1.26
N VAL A 138 -15.10 -7.83 0.09
CA VAL A 138 -15.17 -6.93 -1.06
C VAL A 138 -16.58 -6.92 -1.67
N GLY A 139 -17.14 -5.72 -1.82
CA GLY A 139 -18.44 -5.50 -2.48
C GLY A 139 -18.30 -5.07 -3.95
N GLY A 140 -19.38 -4.51 -4.50
CA GLY A 140 -19.46 -4.13 -5.93
C GLY A 140 -18.43 -3.08 -6.38
N ALA A 141 -17.95 -2.23 -5.48
CA ALA A 141 -16.94 -1.22 -5.78
C ALA A 141 -15.52 -1.80 -5.96
N GLY A 142 -15.32 -3.08 -5.58
CA GLY A 142 -14.08 -3.81 -5.83
C GLY A 142 -12.97 -3.55 -4.81
N LEU A 143 -11.74 -3.79 -5.24
CA LEU A 143 -10.55 -3.91 -4.41
C LEU A 143 -9.40 -3.14 -5.04
N LEU A 144 -8.65 -2.41 -4.22
CA LEU A 144 -7.30 -1.97 -4.50
C LEU A 144 -6.34 -2.80 -3.65
N PHE A 145 -5.54 -3.63 -4.31
CA PHE A 145 -4.60 -4.55 -3.67
C PHE A 145 -3.16 -4.14 -4.01
N GLY A 146 -2.30 -4.01 -3.00
CA GLY A 146 -0.91 -3.63 -3.14
C GLY A 146 0.06 -4.61 -2.51
N VAL A 147 1.21 -4.80 -3.17
CA VAL A 147 2.41 -5.43 -2.60
C VAL A 147 3.50 -4.36 -2.59
N VAL A 148 3.99 -4.02 -1.39
CA VAL A 148 4.95 -2.93 -1.19
C VAL A 148 6.14 -3.43 -0.42
N GLU A 149 7.33 -3.32 -0.99
CA GLU A 149 8.56 -3.80 -0.40
C GLU A 149 9.58 -2.66 -0.30
N GLU A 150 10.08 -2.43 0.92
CA GLU A 150 11.20 -1.52 1.14
C GLU A 150 12.52 -2.19 0.74
N GLU A 151 13.57 -1.38 0.55
CA GLU A 151 14.92 -1.88 0.33
C GLU A 151 15.39 -2.74 1.51
N ARG A 152 15.98 -3.89 1.21
CA ARG A 152 16.56 -4.79 2.22
C ARG A 152 17.66 -5.65 1.62
N ASN A 153 18.84 -5.70 2.25
CA ASN A 153 19.94 -6.58 1.87
C ASN A 153 20.34 -6.51 0.37
N GLY A 154 20.29 -5.31 -0.22
CA GLY A 154 20.57 -5.09 -1.65
C GLY A 154 19.40 -5.38 -2.59
N GLU A 155 18.27 -5.88 -2.09
CA GLU A 155 17.03 -5.98 -2.85
C GLU A 155 16.40 -4.59 -2.98
N LYS A 156 16.16 -4.15 -4.22
CA LYS A 156 15.59 -2.84 -4.53
C LYS A 156 14.18 -2.69 -3.92
N PRO A 157 13.76 -1.46 -3.63
CA PRO A 157 12.38 -1.17 -3.27
C PRO A 157 11.44 -1.43 -4.45
N ARG A 158 10.19 -1.83 -4.16
CA ARG A 158 9.15 -2.13 -5.15
C ARG A 158 7.78 -1.69 -4.64
N SER A 159 6.93 -1.25 -5.57
CA SER A 159 5.52 -0.98 -5.31
C SER A 159 4.68 -1.51 -6.47
N GLU A 160 3.82 -2.49 -6.22
CA GLU A 160 2.97 -3.11 -7.23
C GLU A 160 1.51 -3.17 -6.77
N TRP A 161 0.59 -2.83 -7.68
CA TRP A 161 -0.79 -2.58 -7.34
C TRP A 161 -1.76 -3.06 -8.42
N TRP A 162 -2.90 -3.60 -7.99
CA TRP A 162 -4.01 -4.01 -8.85
C TRP A 162 -5.30 -3.36 -8.39
N ARG A 163 -6.00 -2.75 -9.35
CA ARG A 163 -7.40 -2.33 -9.20
C ARG A 163 -8.27 -3.43 -9.79
N LEU A 164 -9.04 -4.11 -8.94
CA LEU A 164 -9.90 -5.23 -9.30
C LEU A 164 -11.36 -4.90 -9.03
N VAL A 165 -12.26 -5.30 -9.92
CA VAL A 165 -13.71 -5.22 -9.74
C VAL A 165 -14.37 -6.56 -10.05
N PRO A 166 -15.56 -6.84 -9.50
CA PRO A 166 -16.41 -7.92 -9.98
C PRO A 166 -16.59 -7.86 -11.51
N ALA A 167 -16.51 -9.01 -12.17
CA ALA A 167 -16.78 -9.19 -13.59
C ALA A 167 -18.29 -9.21 -13.88
#